data_AF-A0A3N4JKT1-F1
#
_entry.id   AF-A0A3N4JKT1-F1
#
_cell.length_a   1.000
_cell.length_b   1.000
_cell.length_c   1.000
_cell.angle_alpha   90.00
_cell.angle_beta   90.00
_cell.angle_gamma   90.00
#
_symmetry.space_group_name_H-M   'P 1'
#
loop_
_entity.id
_entity.type
_entity.pdbx_description
1 polymer ?
#
loop_
_entity_poly.entity_id
_entity_poly.type
_entity_poly.pdbx_seq_one_letter_code
_entity_poly.pdbx_strand_id
1 'polypeptide(L)'
;MPRPFKWGEYFNKDTPLLNRSNKYQVTCLKCQKKIPKGRSEDRTRHLIDECPGLTPEERMTVVEVDTRDREAAEAAAEDRNATGNKIKRPRNPWVKSDFTEAEAAELSRLLRVHPPVETEADWAGVLSEYNLWSQHNGYKKRTLDSLKKQWYVQNFD
;
A
#
# COMPACT_ATOMS: atom_id res chain seq x y z
N MET A 1 31.13 -6.29 -22.45
CA MET A 1 29.94 -5.87 -21.68
C MET A 1 29.99 -6.57 -20.33
N PRO A 2 30.06 -5.86 -19.19
CA PRO A 2 30.00 -6.50 -17.89
C PRO A 2 28.63 -7.17 -17.72
N ARG A 3 28.62 -8.41 -17.20
CA ARG A 3 27.37 -9.15 -16.98
C ARG A 3 26.57 -8.46 -15.87
N PRO A 4 25.23 -8.41 -15.96
CA PRO A 4 24.41 -7.85 -14.89
C PRO A 4 24.62 -8.67 -13.61
N PHE A 5 24.87 -7.98 -12.50
CA PHE A 5 25.04 -8.59 -11.18
C PHE A 5 23.77 -9.35 -10.78
N LYS A 6 23.91 -10.64 -10.44
CA LYS A 6 22.79 -11.49 -10.04
C LYS A 6 22.97 -11.97 -8.61
N TRP A 7 22.15 -11.45 -7.71
CA TRP A 7 22.09 -11.89 -6.31
C TRP A 7 21.96 -13.41 -6.14
N GLY A 8 21.29 -14.10 -7.07
CA GLY A 8 21.13 -15.56 -7.04
C GLY A 8 22.42 -16.35 -7.30
N GLU A 9 23.46 -15.75 -7.85
CA GLU A 9 24.76 -16.42 -8.10
C GLU A 9 25.67 -16.40 -6.86
N TYR A 10 25.34 -15.57 -5.85
CA TYR A 10 26.13 -15.43 -4.63
C TYR A 10 25.50 -16.11 -3.42
N PHE A 11 24.21 -16.46 -3.49
CA PHE A 11 23.45 -17.00 -2.36
C PHE A 11 22.63 -18.23 -2.73
N ASN A 12 22.80 -19.31 -1.97
CA ASN A 12 21.88 -20.45 -1.99
C ASN A 12 20.69 -20.20 -1.05
N LYS A 13 19.50 -20.64 -1.47
CA LYS A 13 18.31 -20.66 -0.61
C LYS A 13 18.40 -21.91 0.27
N ASP A 14 18.59 -21.72 1.57
CA ASP A 14 18.62 -22.85 2.51
C ASP A 14 17.22 -23.25 2.96
N THR A 15 17.17 -24.40 3.64
CA THR A 15 15.98 -25.01 4.24
C THR A 15 15.18 -24.01 5.08
N PRO A 16 13.83 -24.00 4.97
CA PRO A 16 12.97 -23.18 5.83
C PRO A 16 13.30 -23.38 7.32
N LEU A 17 13.38 -22.28 8.07
CA LEU A 17 13.51 -22.38 9.53
C LEU A 17 12.20 -22.92 10.12
N LEU A 18 12.30 -24.04 10.84
CA LEU A 18 11.19 -24.85 11.37
C LEU A 18 10.19 -24.07 12.24
N ASN A 19 10.58 -22.93 12.80
CA ASN A 19 9.77 -22.19 13.79
C ASN A 19 9.19 -20.86 13.27
N ARG A 20 9.51 -20.38 12.05
CA ARG A 20 8.95 -19.12 11.53
C ARG A 20 8.75 -19.17 10.01
N SER A 21 7.50 -19.36 9.58
CA SER A 21 7.07 -19.64 8.19
C SER A 21 7.51 -18.66 7.09
N ASN A 22 8.19 -17.55 7.42
CA ASN A 22 8.69 -16.58 6.44
C ASN A 22 10.20 -16.27 6.51
N LYS A 23 10.94 -16.90 7.44
CA LYS A 23 12.41 -16.76 7.55
C LYS A 23 13.09 -18.00 6.96
N TYR A 24 13.52 -17.91 5.71
CA TYR A 24 14.49 -18.87 5.18
C TYR A 24 15.89 -18.43 5.63
N GLN A 25 16.89 -19.29 5.60
CA GLN A 25 18.28 -18.83 5.66
C GLN A 25 18.82 -18.77 4.23
N VAL A 26 19.83 -17.93 4.01
CA VAL A 26 20.61 -17.99 2.77
C VAL A 26 22.06 -18.23 3.12
N THR A 27 22.72 -19.08 2.35
CA THR A 27 24.14 -19.36 2.52
C THR A 27 24.91 -18.66 1.42
N CYS A 28 25.93 -17.88 1.79
CA CYS A 28 26.84 -17.27 0.84
C CYS A 28 27.67 -18.37 0.16
N LEU A 29 27.65 -18.45 -1.17
CA LEU A 29 28.39 -19.46 -1.92
C LEU A 29 29.91 -19.29 -1.82
N LYS A 30 30.38 -18.05 -1.63
CA LYS A 30 31.81 -17.71 -1.59
C LYS A 30 32.48 -18.04 -0.26
N CYS A 31 31.79 -17.85 0.87
CA CYS A 31 32.36 -18.05 2.20
C CYS A 31 31.58 -19.05 3.08
N GLN A 32 30.48 -19.61 2.57
CA GLN A 32 29.61 -20.58 3.27
C GLN A 32 29.00 -20.07 4.59
N LYS A 33 29.03 -18.74 4.84
CA LYS A 33 28.38 -18.13 6.00
C LYS A 33 26.85 -18.18 5.82
N LYS A 34 26.16 -18.67 6.84
CA LYS A 34 24.70 -18.64 6.92
C LYS A 34 24.24 -17.25 7.35
N ILE A 35 23.37 -16.65 6.55
CA ILE A 35 22.81 -15.33 6.79
C ILE A 35 21.30 -15.53 7.00
N PRO A 36 20.75 -15.10 8.16
CA PRO A 36 19.30 -15.16 8.35
C PRO A 36 18.62 -14.30 7.28
N LYS A 37 17.49 -14.73 6.70
CA LYS A 37 16.68 -13.88 5.81
C LYS A 37 16.12 -12.71 6.61
N GLY A 38 16.93 -11.67 6.71
CA GLY A 38 16.58 -10.31 7.08
C GLY A 38 16.24 -9.51 5.82
N ARG A 39 16.51 -8.20 5.87
CA ARG A 39 16.35 -7.33 4.70
C ARG A 39 17.44 -7.64 3.67
N SER A 40 17.20 -7.30 2.40
CA SER A 40 18.20 -7.41 1.32
C SER A 40 19.55 -6.81 1.73
N GLU A 41 19.50 -5.75 2.54
CA GLU A 41 20.63 -5.04 3.16
C GLU A 41 21.62 -5.96 3.90
N ASP A 42 21.14 -6.96 4.65
CA ASP A 42 22.03 -7.86 5.40
C ASP A 42 22.91 -8.72 4.48
N ARG A 43 22.38 -9.08 3.30
CA ARG A 43 23.13 -9.81 2.27
C ARG A 43 24.11 -8.90 1.56
N THR A 44 23.71 -7.66 1.28
CA THR A 44 24.59 -6.65 0.67
C THR A 44 25.77 -6.34 1.59
N ARG A 45 25.50 -6.00 2.86
CA ARG A 45 26.53 -5.75 3.88
C ARG A 45 27.51 -6.91 4.00
N HIS A 46 26.99 -8.14 3.99
CA HIS A 46 27.86 -9.30 4.02
C HIS A 46 28.84 -9.33 2.84
N LEU A 47 28.38 -9.10 1.61
CA LEU A 47 29.26 -9.10 0.42
C LEU A 47 30.26 -7.93 0.44
N ILE A 48 29.82 -6.74 0.84
CA ILE A 48 30.65 -5.52 0.80
C ILE A 48 31.70 -5.54 1.91
N ASP A 49 31.33 -5.88 3.15
CA ASP A 49 32.18 -5.71 4.32
C ASP A 49 32.76 -7.03 4.83
N GLU A 50 31.95 -8.09 4.90
CA GLU A 50 32.28 -9.26 5.70
C GLU A 50 32.78 -10.48 4.91
N CYS A 51 32.58 -10.55 3.58
CA CYS A 51 32.72 -11.80 2.83
C CYS A 51 34.18 -12.11 2.45
N PRO A 52 34.90 -13.01 3.14
CA PRO A 52 36.33 -13.24 2.85
C PRO A 52 36.59 -13.87 1.48
N GLY A 53 35.57 -14.50 0.87
CA GLY A 53 35.69 -15.18 -0.42
C GLY A 53 35.39 -14.30 -1.65
N LEU A 54 35.15 -12.99 -1.45
CA LEU A 54 34.80 -12.06 -2.53
C LEU A 54 36.02 -11.24 -2.97
N THR A 55 36.29 -11.20 -4.27
CA THR A 55 37.41 -10.42 -4.81
C THR A 55 37.14 -8.91 -4.72
N PRO A 56 38.18 -8.05 -4.73
CA PRO A 56 37.99 -6.60 -4.72
C PRO A 56 37.12 -6.09 -5.88
N GLU A 57 37.28 -6.68 -7.07
CA GLU A 57 36.49 -6.34 -8.27
C GLU A 57 35.01 -6.69 -8.10
N GLU A 58 34.72 -7.86 -7.53
CA GLU A 58 33.36 -8.30 -7.22
C GLU A 58 32.74 -7.38 -6.16
N ARG A 59 33.50 -6.96 -5.14
CA ARG A 59 33.04 -6.01 -4.11
C ARG A 59 32.66 -4.67 -4.71
N MET A 60 33.51 -4.10 -5.58
CA MET A 60 33.18 -2.84 -6.25
C MET A 60 31.91 -2.95 -7.08
N THR A 61 31.73 -4.06 -7.79
CA THR A 61 30.52 -4.32 -8.57
C THR A 61 29.28 -4.37 -7.68
N VAL A 62 29.37 -4.99 -6.50
CA VAL A 62 28.27 -5.03 -5.52
C VAL A 62 27.93 -3.62 -5.01
N VAL A 63 28.95 -2.81 -4.70
CA VAL A 63 28.76 -1.43 -4.23
C VAL A 63 28.07 -0.59 -5.30
N GLU A 64 28.51 -0.68 -6.56
CA GLU A 64 27.88 0.04 -7.67
C GLU A 64 26.39 -0.33 -7.82
N VAL A 65 26.08 -1.62 -7.74
CA VAL A 65 24.69 -2.10 -7.84
C VAL A 65 23.84 -1.63 -6.65
N ASP A 66 24.38 -1.68 -5.43
CA ASP A 66 23.68 -1.23 -4.22
C ASP A 66 23.37 0.28 -4.28
N THR A 67 24.33 1.09 -4.73
CA THR A 67 24.12 2.54 -4.91
C THR A 67 23.01 2.82 -5.92
N ARG A 68 23.04 2.16 -7.08
CA ARG A 68 22.00 2.31 -8.11
C ARG A 68 20.62 1.84 -7.63
N ASP A 69 20.56 0.72 -6.92
CA ASP A 69 19.30 0.19 -6.38
C ASP A 69 18.73 1.15 -5.31
N ARG A 70 19.60 1.78 -4.50
CA ARG A 70 19.22 2.81 -3.53
C ARG A 70 18.70 4.08 -4.20
N GLU A 71 19.41 4.60 -5.21
CA GLU A 71 18.98 5.75 -6.00
C GLU A 71 17.65 5.46 -6.71
N ALA A 72 17.46 4.26 -7.26
CA ALA A 72 16.20 3.86 -7.88
C ALA A 72 15.06 3.75 -6.84
N ALA A 73 15.36 3.29 -5.63
CA ALA A 73 14.38 3.24 -4.54
C ALA A 73 14.02 4.64 -4.03
N GLU A 74 14.98 5.56 -3.95
CA GLU A 74 14.79 6.97 -3.60
C GLU A 74 13.95 7.67 -4.69
N ALA A 75 14.28 7.49 -5.97
CA ALA A 75 13.50 8.01 -7.09
C ALA A 75 12.08 7.43 -7.13
N ALA A 76 11.92 6.13 -6.86
CA ALA A 76 10.59 5.51 -6.76
C ALA A 76 9.80 5.97 -5.52
N ALA A 77 10.48 6.36 -4.44
CA ALA A 77 9.84 6.95 -3.26
C ALA A 77 9.41 8.40 -3.54
N GLU A 78 10.22 9.16 -4.27
CA GLU A 78 9.89 10.51 -4.71
C GLU A 78 8.73 10.51 -5.71
N ASP A 79 8.72 9.61 -6.69
CA ASP A 79 7.57 9.40 -7.58
C ASP A 79 6.32 8.98 -6.80
N ARG A 80 6.41 8.12 -5.79
CA ARG A 80 5.26 7.77 -4.93
C ARG A 80 4.71 8.95 -4.13
N ASN A 81 5.55 9.92 -3.80
CA ASN A 81 5.17 11.13 -3.06
C ASN A 81 4.60 12.20 -4.02
N ALA A 82 5.17 12.33 -5.22
CA ALA A 82 4.69 13.23 -6.27
C ALA A 82 3.41 12.73 -6.95
N THR A 83 3.41 11.46 -7.37
CA THR A 83 2.27 10.70 -7.86
C THR A 83 1.59 10.07 -6.66
N GLY A 84 0.85 10.86 -5.85
CA GLY A 84 0.17 10.40 -4.63
C GLY A 84 -0.55 9.07 -4.84
N ASN A 85 0.15 7.96 -4.55
CA ASN A 85 -0.23 6.65 -5.02
C ASN A 85 -1.29 6.13 -4.06
N LYS A 86 -2.54 6.56 -4.31
CA LYS A 86 -3.73 5.96 -3.73
C LYS A 86 -3.82 4.56 -4.33
N ILE A 87 -3.06 3.62 -3.76
CA ILE A 87 -3.33 2.20 -3.92
C ILE A 87 -4.79 2.04 -3.49
N LYS A 88 -5.70 1.98 -4.48
CA LYS A 88 -7.09 1.62 -4.26
C LYS A 88 -7.05 0.15 -3.87
N ARG A 89 -6.79 -0.12 -2.59
CA ARG A 89 -7.05 -1.44 -2.01
C ARG A 89 -8.51 -1.76 -2.34
N PRO A 90 -8.83 -2.95 -2.89
CA PRO A 90 -10.21 -3.33 -3.08
C PRO A 90 -10.92 -3.15 -1.73
N ARG A 91 -11.96 -2.31 -1.74
CA ARG A 91 -12.69 -1.92 -0.55
C ARG A 91 -13.28 -3.20 0.04
N ASN A 92 -12.86 -3.58 1.24
CA ASN A 92 -13.36 -4.77 1.92
C ASN A 92 -14.90 -4.67 1.99
N PRO A 93 -15.67 -5.67 1.52
CA PRO A 93 -17.13 -5.62 1.50
C PRO A 93 -17.78 -5.43 2.88
N TRP A 94 -17.03 -5.72 3.95
CA TRP A 94 -17.47 -5.66 5.35
C TRP A 94 -17.06 -4.39 6.10
N VAL A 95 -16.76 -3.30 5.39
CA VAL A 95 -16.62 -1.98 6.05
C VAL A 95 -18.03 -1.47 6.33
N LYS A 96 -18.43 -1.55 7.61
CA LYS A 96 -19.61 -0.84 8.13
C LYS A 96 -19.54 0.61 7.67
N SER A 97 -20.68 1.11 7.19
CA SER A 97 -20.81 2.41 6.53
C SER A 97 -19.93 3.51 7.14
N ASP A 98 -19.22 4.25 6.29
CA ASP A 98 -18.41 5.42 6.65
C ASP A 98 -19.28 6.59 7.20
N PHE A 99 -20.59 6.39 7.38
CA PHE A 99 -21.55 7.36 7.89
C PHE A 99 -21.71 7.20 9.39
N THR A 100 -21.54 8.30 10.11
CA THR A 100 -21.93 8.39 11.52
C THR A 100 -23.45 8.34 11.66
N GLU A 101 -23.95 8.03 12.87
CA GLU A 101 -25.38 7.99 13.16
C GLU A 101 -26.08 9.33 12.86
N ALA A 102 -25.41 10.46 13.15
CA ALA A 102 -25.91 11.79 12.83
C ALA A 102 -26.01 12.05 11.32
N GLU A 103 -25.01 11.61 10.54
CA GLU A 103 -25.05 11.70 9.08
C GLU A 103 -26.18 10.84 8.47
N ALA A 104 -26.40 9.65 9.04
CA ALA A 104 -27.48 8.75 8.64
C ALA A 104 -28.88 9.33 8.95
N ALA A 105 -29.05 9.96 10.12
CA ALA A 105 -30.28 10.61 10.52
C ALA A 105 -30.61 11.81 9.62
N GLU A 106 -29.61 12.63 9.28
CA GLU A 106 -29.83 13.78 8.40
C GLU A 106 -30.18 13.36 6.97
N LEU A 107 -29.50 12.35 6.43
CA LEU A 107 -29.85 11.81 5.11
C LEU A 107 -31.30 11.30 5.10
N SER A 108 -31.72 10.61 6.16
CA SER A 108 -33.10 10.14 6.31
C SER A 108 -34.10 11.30 6.41
N ARG A 109 -33.74 12.41 7.06
CA ARG A 109 -34.56 13.61 7.15
C ARG A 109 -34.75 14.24 5.77
N LEU A 110 -33.68 14.41 5.01
CA LEU A 110 -33.72 15.02 3.67
C LEU A 110 -34.57 14.19 2.69
N LEU A 111 -34.44 12.87 2.74
CA LEU A 111 -35.22 11.97 1.86
C LEU A 111 -36.70 11.89 2.23
N ARG A 112 -37.07 12.18 3.49
CA ARG A 112 -38.47 12.36 3.88
C ARG A 112 -39.08 13.67 3.39
N VAL A 113 -38.27 14.71 3.29
CA VAL A 113 -38.68 16.04 2.80
C VAL A 113 -38.76 16.07 1.27
N HIS A 114 -37.95 15.26 0.59
CA HIS A 114 -37.89 15.16 -0.87
C HIS A 114 -38.31 13.78 -1.42
N PRO A 115 -39.59 13.38 -1.38
CA PRO A 115 -40.09 12.22 -2.13
C PRO A 115 -40.59 12.64 -3.53
N PRO A 116 -40.38 11.90 -4.64
CA PRO A 116 -39.73 10.61 -4.85
C PRO A 116 -38.37 10.76 -5.56
N VAL A 117 -37.31 10.15 -5.00
CA VAL A 117 -35.95 10.30 -5.53
C VAL A 117 -35.68 9.35 -6.70
N GLU A 118 -36.47 9.46 -7.76
CA GLU A 118 -36.34 8.64 -8.96
C GLU A 118 -35.35 9.23 -9.96
N THR A 119 -35.18 10.56 -9.99
CA THR A 119 -34.30 11.22 -10.97
C THR A 119 -32.99 11.69 -10.36
N GLU A 120 -31.94 11.81 -11.18
CA GLU A 120 -30.65 12.34 -10.74
C GLU A 120 -30.73 13.80 -10.27
N ALA A 121 -31.72 14.55 -10.74
CA ALA A 121 -31.95 15.94 -10.35
C ALA A 121 -32.43 16.06 -8.90
N ASP A 122 -33.27 15.14 -8.44
CA ASP A 122 -33.76 15.11 -7.05
C ASP A 122 -32.61 14.79 -6.08
N TRP A 123 -31.75 13.85 -6.46
CA TRP A 123 -30.53 13.54 -5.71
C TRP A 123 -29.54 14.71 -5.67
N ALA A 124 -29.52 15.59 -6.67
CA ALA A 124 -28.68 16.78 -6.66
C ALA A 124 -29.13 17.79 -5.60
N GLY A 125 -30.45 17.95 -5.40
CA GLY A 125 -31.02 18.76 -4.33
C GLY A 125 -30.64 18.23 -2.94
N VAL A 126 -30.88 16.93 -2.71
CA VAL A 126 -30.51 16.24 -1.47
C VAL A 126 -29.01 16.33 -1.19
N LEU A 127 -28.16 16.15 -2.22
CA LEU A 127 -26.71 16.26 -2.10
C LEU A 127 -26.26 17.67 -1.71
N SER A 128 -26.86 18.69 -2.30
CA SER A 128 -26.54 20.09 -2.01
C SER A 128 -26.87 20.43 -0.55
N GLU A 129 -28.08 20.11 -0.10
CA GLU A 129 -28.52 20.34 1.28
C GLU A 129 -27.69 19.54 2.29
N TYR A 130 -27.40 18.28 1.99
CA TYR A 130 -26.53 17.45 2.81
C TYR A 130 -25.12 18.03 2.91
N ASN A 131 -24.56 18.52 1.79
CA ASN A 131 -23.23 19.11 1.79
C ASN A 131 -23.15 20.45 2.52
N LEU A 132 -24.23 21.24 2.53
CA LEU A 132 -24.34 22.45 3.36
C LEU A 132 -24.40 22.10 4.85
N TRP A 133 -25.26 21.14 5.23
CA TRP A 133 -25.36 20.67 6.60
C TRP A 133 -24.04 20.07 7.10
N SER A 134 -23.42 19.19 6.31
CA SER A 134 -22.14 18.56 6.67
C SER A 134 -21.03 19.60 6.88
N GLN A 135 -20.94 20.61 6.02
CA GLN A 135 -19.97 21.69 6.18
C GLN A 135 -20.21 22.50 7.47
N HIS A 136 -21.47 22.78 7.81
CA HIS A 136 -21.83 23.51 9.03
C HIS A 136 -21.50 22.69 10.30
N ASN A 137 -21.61 21.37 10.24
CA ASN A 137 -21.39 20.47 11.37
C ASN A 137 -19.98 19.84 11.40
N GLY A 138 -19.06 20.27 10.51
CA GLY A 138 -17.68 19.80 10.48
C GLY A 138 -17.47 18.41 9.84
N TYR A 139 -18.46 17.88 9.12
CA TYR A 139 -18.36 16.62 8.39
C TYR A 139 -17.78 16.80 6.98
N LYS A 140 -17.28 15.70 6.42
CA LYS A 140 -16.73 15.67 5.05
C LYS A 140 -17.86 15.73 4.03
N LYS A 141 -17.66 16.51 2.96
CA LYS A 141 -18.56 16.52 1.79
C LYS A 141 -18.64 15.12 1.19
N ARG A 142 -19.85 14.69 0.87
CA ARG A 142 -20.12 13.37 0.28
C ARG A 142 -20.42 13.52 -1.21
N THR A 143 -20.29 12.41 -1.93
CA THR A 143 -20.67 12.31 -3.34
C THR A 143 -22.08 11.74 -3.46
N LEU A 144 -22.73 12.01 -4.58
CA LEU A 144 -24.07 11.49 -4.90
C LEU A 144 -24.12 9.95 -4.78
N ASP A 145 -23.12 9.27 -5.33
CA ASP A 145 -22.95 7.81 -5.24
C ASP A 145 -22.88 7.31 -3.80
N SER A 146 -22.18 8.04 -2.92
CA SER A 146 -22.05 7.69 -1.51
C SER A 146 -23.37 7.82 -0.75
N LEU A 147 -24.18 8.84 -1.05
CA LEU A 147 -25.50 9.03 -0.43
C LEU A 147 -26.50 7.97 -0.92
N LYS A 148 -26.54 7.69 -2.23
CA LYS A 148 -27.36 6.62 -2.81
C LYS A 148 -27.04 5.27 -2.18
N LYS A 149 -25.75 4.93 -2.12
CA LYS A 149 -25.30 3.67 -1.52
C LYS A 149 -25.70 3.55 -0.05
N GLN A 150 -25.58 4.63 0.71
CA GLN A 150 -26.01 4.66 2.11
C GLN A 150 -27.52 4.44 2.25
N TRP A 151 -28.32 5.05 1.38
CA TRP A 151 -29.77 4.87 1.38
C TRP A 151 -30.18 3.43 1.06
N TYR A 152 -29.55 2.79 0.07
CA TYR A 152 -29.81 1.38 -0.25
C TYR A 152 -29.53 0.46 0.94
N VAL A 153 -28.41 0.66 1.63
CA VAL A 153 -28.05 -0.11 2.84
C VAL A 153 -29.05 0.09 3.99
N GLN A 154 -29.71 1.25 4.07
CA GLN A 154 -30.68 1.53 5.14
C GLN A 154 -32.10 1.02 4.86
N ASN A 155 -32.46 0.78 3.59
CA ASN A 155 -33.84 0.46 3.19
C ASN A 155 -34.01 -0.95 2.63
N PHE A 156 -32.92 -1.60 2.19
CA PHE A 156 -32.97 -2.90 1.50
C PHE A 156 -32.03 -3.97 2.10
N ASP A 157 -31.45 -3.71 3.27
CA ASP A 157 -30.68 -4.66 4.11
C ASP A 157 -31.43 -4.84 5.45
#